data_AF-A0A2N0X5Q0-F1
#
_entry.id   AF-A0A2N0X5Q0-F1
#
_cell.length_a   1.000
_cell.length_b   1.000
_cell.length_c   1.000
_cell.angle_alpha   90.00
_cell.angle_beta   90.00
_cell.angle_gamma   90.00
#
_symmetry.space_group_name_H-M   'P 1'
#
loop_
_entity.id
_entity.type
_entity.pdbx_description
1 polymer ?
#
loop_
_entity_poly.entity_id
_entity_poly.type
_entity_poly.pdbx_seq_one_letter_code
_entity_poly.pdbx_strand_id
1 'polypeptide(L)'
;MPAKKTAALLALLLAGVGLRTAVAARGWFYYDDLTLYAQAREHRLPDLGLLFSPHDGHLMPGSWLVEWALAHGAGLSWPAAVTALGVGNLLAASAVAWAYRPLSRSLIPLAAYHFTPVTLTTSTWLASAVNTLPLHAALALCLGCALRAVR
;
A
#
# COMPACT_ATOMS: atom_id res chain seq x y z
N MET A 1 -26.46 4.67 -8.65
CA MET A 1 -25.60 4.54 -9.86
C MET A 1 -26.09 3.35 -10.66
N PRO A 2 -26.15 3.39 -12.01
CA PRO A 2 -26.52 2.19 -12.76
C PRO A 2 -25.47 1.09 -12.49
N ALA A 3 -25.91 -0.11 -12.14
CA ALA A 3 -25.06 -1.22 -11.67
C ALA A 3 -23.82 -1.47 -12.55
N LYS A 4 -23.97 -1.30 -13.86
CA LYS A 4 -22.89 -1.42 -14.86
C LYS A 4 -21.68 -0.51 -14.59
N LYS A 5 -21.90 0.73 -14.11
CA LYS A 5 -20.79 1.67 -13.83
C LYS A 5 -20.04 1.33 -12.55
N THR A 6 -20.73 0.77 -11.55
CA THR A 6 -20.07 0.26 -10.34
C THR A 6 -19.25 -0.98 -10.66
N ALA A 7 -19.80 -1.89 -11.47
CA ALA A 7 -19.07 -3.08 -11.93
C ALA A 7 -17.79 -2.70 -12.70
N ALA A 8 -17.85 -1.73 -13.61
CA ALA A 8 -16.67 -1.26 -14.34
C ALA A 8 -15.59 -0.65 -13.43
N LEU A 9 -15.99 0.11 -12.41
CA LEU A 9 -15.04 0.66 -11.42
C LEU A 9 -14.36 -0.44 -10.62
N LEU A 10 -15.13 -1.42 -10.14
CA LEU A 10 -14.61 -2.56 -9.38
C LEU A 10 -13.69 -3.43 -10.25
N ALA A 11 -14.07 -3.69 -11.51
CA ALA A 11 -13.24 -4.43 -12.44
C ALA A 11 -11.90 -3.72 -12.68
N LEU A 12 -11.91 -2.41 -12.88
CA LEU A 12 -10.68 -1.61 -13.03
C LEU A 12 -9.81 -1.64 -11.77
N LEU A 13 -10.41 -1.45 -10.60
CA LEU A 13 -9.72 -1.51 -9.30
C LEU A 13 -9.02 -2.86 -9.13
N LEU A 14 -9.77 -3.96 -9.30
CA LEU A 14 -9.24 -5.32 -9.10
C LEU A 14 -8.19 -5.68 -10.15
N ALA A 15 -8.38 -5.30 -11.42
CA ALA A 15 -7.39 -5.52 -12.47
C ALA A 15 -6.10 -4.74 -12.21
N GLY A 16 -6.20 -3.48 -11.77
CA GLY A 16 -5.05 -2.65 -11.43
C GLY A 16 -4.26 -3.19 -10.23
N VAL A 17 -4.95 -3.57 -9.15
CA VAL A 17 -4.32 -4.21 -7.98
C VAL A 17 -3.71 -5.56 -8.36
N GLY A 18 -4.42 -6.36 -9.14
CA GLY A 18 -3.93 -7.65 -9.63
C GLY A 18 -2.65 -7.50 -10.45
N LEU A 19 -2.59 -6.52 -11.36
CA LEU A 19 -1.40 -6.21 -12.14
C LEU A 19 -0.22 -5.79 -11.24
N ARG A 20 -0.44 -4.88 -10.28
CA ARG A 20 0.62 -4.44 -9.34
C ARG A 20 1.15 -5.60 -8.50
N THR A 21 0.25 -6.44 -8.02
CA THR A 21 0.59 -7.65 -7.26
C THR A 21 1.36 -8.65 -8.12
N ALA A 22 0.96 -8.83 -9.39
CA ALA A 22 1.66 -9.70 -10.33
C ALA A 22 3.08 -9.21 -10.63
N VAL A 23 3.27 -7.89 -10.80
CA VAL A 23 4.61 -7.29 -10.98
C VAL A 23 5.46 -7.53 -9.73
N ALA A 24 4.95 -7.25 -8.53
CA ALA A 24 5.65 -7.56 -7.28
C ALA A 24 6.01 -9.06 -7.19
N ALA A 25 5.11 -9.96 -7.59
CA ALA A 25 5.34 -11.41 -7.60
C ALA A 25 6.41 -11.89 -8.60
N ARG A 26 6.95 -11.01 -9.46
CA ARG A 26 8.13 -11.29 -10.31
C ARG A 26 9.44 -10.83 -9.65
N GLY A 27 9.37 -10.02 -8.61
CA GLY A 27 10.51 -9.57 -7.83
C GLY A 27 10.86 -10.50 -6.68
N TRP A 28 11.63 -9.95 -5.75
CA TRP A 28 11.99 -10.56 -4.47
C TRP A 28 12.28 -9.43 -3.47
N PHE A 29 12.59 -9.80 -2.22
CA PHE A 29 13.12 -8.86 -1.23
C PHE A 29 14.34 -8.10 -1.79
N TYR A 30 14.37 -6.79 -1.55
CA TYR A 30 15.36 -5.88 -2.10
C TYR A 30 15.81 -4.86 -1.05
N TYR A 31 17.13 -4.66 -0.96
CA TYR A 31 17.77 -3.62 -0.16
C TYR A 31 17.28 -3.59 1.29
N ASP A 32 16.58 -2.52 1.71
CA ASP A 32 16.11 -2.32 3.08
C ASP A 32 15.19 -3.41 3.58
N ASP A 33 14.51 -4.15 2.70
CA ASP A 33 13.63 -5.26 3.11
C ASP A 33 14.36 -6.25 4.04
N LEU A 34 15.60 -6.60 3.71
CA LEU A 34 16.38 -7.55 4.50
C LEU A 34 16.95 -6.91 5.77
N THR A 35 17.31 -5.63 5.72
CA THR A 35 17.81 -4.88 6.88
C THR A 35 16.71 -4.69 7.91
N LEU A 36 15.51 -4.26 7.49
CA LEU A 36 14.34 -4.07 8.35
C LEU A 36 13.90 -5.39 8.97
N TYR A 37 13.90 -6.49 8.19
CA TYR A 37 13.64 -7.81 8.74
C TYR A 37 14.67 -8.22 9.79
N ALA A 38 15.96 -8.04 9.50
CA ALA A 38 17.03 -8.39 10.44
C ALA A 38 16.88 -7.61 11.76
N GLN A 39 16.65 -6.30 11.67
CA GLN A 39 16.40 -5.43 12.83
C GLN A 39 15.14 -5.85 13.59
N ALA A 40 14.04 -6.11 12.88
CA ALA A 40 12.80 -6.55 13.52
C ALA A 40 12.99 -7.89 14.28
N ARG A 41 13.82 -8.80 13.76
CA ARG A 41 14.15 -10.10 14.38
C ARG A 41 14.98 -10.00 15.66
N GLU A 42 15.61 -8.87 15.94
CA GLU A 42 16.29 -8.61 17.22
C GLU A 42 15.28 -8.44 18.36
N HIS A 43 14.02 -8.14 18.04
CA HIS A 43 12.94 -7.91 18.99
C HIS A 43 11.94 -9.08 19.03
N ARG A 44 11.84 -9.75 20.19
CA ARG A 44 10.91 -10.90 20.39
C ARG A 44 9.42 -10.51 20.28
N LEU A 45 9.10 -9.25 20.55
CA LEU A 45 7.75 -8.66 20.49
C LEU A 45 7.86 -7.31 19.76
N PRO A 46 6.77 -6.76 19.19
CA PRO A 46 6.78 -5.42 18.62
C PRO A 46 6.73 -4.38 19.75
N ASP A 47 7.79 -4.31 20.55
CA ASP A 47 7.90 -3.42 21.70
C ASP A 47 8.06 -1.95 21.29
N LEU A 48 7.91 -1.03 22.25
CA LEU A 48 8.04 0.41 21.98
C LEU A 48 9.44 0.79 21.47
N GLY A 49 10.48 0.03 21.82
CA GLY A 49 11.83 0.24 21.32
C GLY A 49 11.91 0.00 19.82
N LEU A 50 11.27 -1.07 19.32
CA LEU A 50 11.15 -1.33 17.88
C LEU A 50 10.22 -0.31 17.20
N LEU A 51 8.98 -0.18 17.70
CA LEU A 51 7.94 0.62 17.02
C LEU A 51 8.32 2.10 16.90
N PHE A 52 9.06 2.64 17.86
CA PHE A 52 9.55 4.01 17.83
C PHE A 52 11.04 4.11 17.49
N SER A 53 11.65 3.04 16.96
CA SER A 53 13.00 3.09 16.41
C SER A 53 13.01 3.98 15.15
N PRO A 54 13.91 4.97 15.06
CA PRO A 54 14.04 5.79 13.86
C PRO A 54 14.66 4.98 12.72
N HIS A 55 14.17 5.20 11.50
CA HIS A 55 14.75 4.67 10.27
C HIS A 55 14.82 5.81 9.25
N ASP A 56 15.98 6.02 8.64
CA ASP A 56 16.23 7.07 7.64
C ASP A 56 15.69 8.47 8.02
N GLY A 57 15.80 8.81 9.30
CA GLY A 57 15.43 10.13 9.81
C GLY A 57 13.94 10.33 10.10
N HIS A 58 13.11 9.27 10.07
CA HIS A 58 11.71 9.35 10.46
C HIS A 58 11.26 8.17 11.34
N LEU A 59 10.10 8.34 11.98
CA LEU A 59 9.41 7.27 12.69
C LEU A 59 8.45 6.57 11.74
N MET A 60 8.30 5.26 11.91
CA MET A 60 7.40 4.44 11.09
C MET A 60 6.76 3.28 11.88
N PRO A 61 6.06 3.56 13.00
CA PRO A 61 5.56 2.52 13.90
C PRO A 61 4.66 1.49 13.22
N GLY A 62 3.81 1.92 12.29
CA GLY A 62 2.97 1.01 11.51
C GLY A 62 3.79 0.08 10.61
N SER A 63 4.83 0.61 9.98
CA SER A 63 5.73 -0.16 9.12
C SER A 63 6.53 -1.16 9.95
N TRP A 64 7.09 -0.74 11.09
CA TRP A 64 7.78 -1.64 12.01
C TRP A 64 6.90 -2.81 12.48
N LEU A 65 5.62 -2.56 12.75
CA LEU A 65 4.69 -3.62 13.10
C LEU A 65 4.50 -4.64 11.96
N VAL A 66 4.41 -4.16 10.71
CA VAL A 66 4.28 -5.03 9.52
C VAL A 66 5.55 -5.82 9.29
N GLU A 67 6.72 -5.17 9.32
CA GLU A 67 8.03 -5.81 9.17
C GLU A 67 8.25 -6.87 10.25
N TRP A 68 7.93 -6.55 11.51
CA TRP A 68 7.99 -7.50 12.63
C TRP A 68 7.08 -8.71 12.41
N ALA A 69 5.82 -8.47 12.03
CA ALA A 69 4.84 -9.53 11.82
C ALA A 69 5.26 -10.47 10.68
N LEU A 70 5.77 -9.93 9.57
CA LEU A 70 6.24 -10.74 8.46
C LEU A 70 7.53 -11.49 8.80
N ALA A 71 8.50 -10.82 9.42
CA ALA A 71 9.78 -11.44 9.78
C ALA A 71 9.61 -12.58 10.80
N HIS A 72 8.66 -12.46 11.74
CA HIS A 72 8.38 -13.51 12.73
C HIS A 72 7.39 -14.57 12.26
N GLY A 73 6.33 -14.17 11.57
CA GLY A 73 5.25 -15.06 11.16
C GLY A 73 5.50 -15.80 9.85
N ALA A 74 6.27 -15.21 8.95
CA ALA A 74 6.46 -15.72 7.59
C ALA A 74 7.94 -15.88 7.19
N GLY A 75 8.88 -15.29 7.93
CA GLY A 75 10.30 -15.25 7.54
C GLY A 75 10.47 -14.69 6.13
N LEU A 76 11.46 -15.17 5.37
CA LEU A 76 11.70 -14.76 3.99
C LEU A 76 10.70 -15.35 2.97
N SER A 77 9.44 -15.50 3.35
CA SER A 77 8.36 -15.88 2.43
C SER A 77 7.95 -14.68 1.57
N TRP A 78 8.47 -14.62 0.35
CA TRP A 78 8.06 -13.60 -0.60
C TRP A 78 6.56 -13.62 -0.94
N PRO A 79 5.88 -14.78 -1.06
CA PRO A 79 4.42 -14.79 -1.23
C PRO A 79 3.66 -14.04 -0.12
N ALA A 80 4.15 -14.09 1.13
CA ALA A 80 3.57 -13.33 2.22
C ALA A 80 3.79 -11.81 2.05
N ALA A 81 5.01 -11.39 1.67
CA ALA A 81 5.30 -9.99 1.35
C ALA A 81 4.47 -9.47 0.15
N VAL A 82 4.34 -10.27 -0.91
CA VAL A 82 3.48 -9.95 -2.07
C VAL A 82 2.01 -9.82 -1.66
N THR A 83 1.55 -10.63 -0.71
CA THR A 83 0.20 -10.51 -0.15
C THR A 83 0.03 -9.18 0.60
N ALA A 84 1.00 -8.81 1.44
CA ALA A 84 1.00 -7.51 2.13
C ALA A 84 0.98 -6.33 1.13
N LEU A 85 1.81 -6.40 0.08
CA LEU A 85 1.82 -5.42 -1.02
C LEU A 85 0.47 -5.34 -1.74
N GLY A 86 -0.14 -6.48 -2.05
CA GLY A 86 -1.45 -6.55 -2.70
C GLY A 86 -2.56 -5.94 -1.85
N VAL A 87 -2.58 -6.24 -0.55
CA VAL A 87 -3.52 -5.64 0.41
C VAL A 87 -3.31 -4.14 0.51
N GLY A 88 -2.06 -3.68 0.64
CA GLY A 88 -1.75 -2.24 0.67
C GLY A 88 -2.21 -1.52 -0.60
N ASN A 89 -1.97 -2.11 -1.78
CA ASN A 89 -2.39 -1.57 -3.06
C ASN A 89 -3.93 -1.49 -3.15
N LEU A 90 -4.63 -2.53 -2.68
CA LEU A 90 -6.09 -2.55 -2.64
C LEU A 90 -6.64 -1.44 -1.76
N LEU A 91 -6.10 -1.26 -0.55
CA LEU A 91 -6.53 -0.22 0.38
C LEU A 91 -6.29 1.18 -0.19
N ALA A 92 -5.08 1.44 -0.69
CA ALA A 92 -4.72 2.73 -1.28
C ALA A 92 -5.57 3.05 -2.52
N ALA A 93 -5.70 2.10 -3.44
CA ALA A 93 -6.53 2.27 -4.64
C ALA A 93 -8.01 2.47 -4.31
N SER A 94 -8.52 1.78 -3.28
CA SER A 94 -9.91 1.95 -2.83
C SER A 94 -10.14 3.34 -2.24
N ALA A 95 -9.19 3.85 -1.46
CA ALA A 95 -9.23 5.21 -0.94
C ALA A 95 -9.21 6.25 -2.07
N VAL A 96 -8.32 6.10 -3.05
CA VAL A 96 -8.29 6.94 -4.26
C VAL A 96 -9.63 6.88 -5.00
N ALA A 97 -10.11 5.66 -5.27
CA ALA A 97 -11.38 5.42 -5.96
C ALA A 97 -12.57 6.01 -5.23
N TRP A 98 -12.53 6.13 -3.90
CA TRP A 98 -13.56 6.78 -3.09
C TRP A 98 -13.44 8.32 -3.13
N ALA A 99 -12.20 8.83 -3.03
CA ALA A 99 -11.89 10.24 -2.87
C ALA A 99 -12.36 11.12 -4.03
N TYR A 100 -12.12 10.71 -5.28
CA TYR A 100 -12.41 11.56 -6.45
C TYR A 100 -13.87 11.49 -6.92
N ARG A 101 -14.69 10.58 -6.37
CA ARG A 101 -16.09 10.35 -6.84
C ARG A 101 -17.04 11.52 -6.73
N PRO A 102 -16.90 12.44 -5.76
CA PRO A 102 -17.64 13.69 -5.79
C PRO A 102 -17.31 14.49 -7.06
N LEU A 103 -16.04 14.57 -7.45
CA LEU A 103 -15.57 15.40 -8.58
C LEU A 103 -15.94 14.81 -9.94
N SER A 104 -15.72 13.51 -10.14
CA SER A 104 -15.89 12.89 -11.45
C SER A 104 -16.40 11.46 -11.36
N ARG A 105 -17.17 11.06 -12.38
CA ARG A 105 -17.59 9.67 -12.60
C ARG A 105 -16.65 8.89 -13.52
N SER A 106 -15.66 9.56 -14.10
CA SER A 106 -14.68 8.96 -15.01
C SER A 106 -13.85 7.87 -14.32
N LEU A 107 -13.38 6.91 -15.12
CA LEU A 107 -12.44 5.87 -14.69
C LEU A 107 -10.97 6.30 -14.87
N ILE A 108 -10.72 7.40 -15.58
CA ILE A 108 -9.39 7.89 -15.93
C ILE A 108 -8.50 8.12 -14.70
N PRO A 109 -8.95 8.78 -13.60
CA PRO A 109 -8.08 8.99 -12.45
C PRO A 109 -7.58 7.69 -11.81
N LEU A 110 -8.47 6.68 -11.69
CA LEU A 110 -8.10 5.38 -11.14
C LEU A 110 -7.20 4.60 -12.11
N ALA A 111 -7.46 4.67 -13.41
CA ALA A 111 -6.62 4.06 -14.43
C ALA A 111 -5.20 4.67 -14.42
N ALA A 112 -5.09 6.00 -14.30
CA ALA A 112 -3.82 6.69 -14.20
C ALA A 112 -3.05 6.29 -12.93
N TYR A 113 -3.73 6.18 -11.78
CA TYR A 113 -3.12 5.71 -10.53
C TYR A 113 -2.52 4.30 -10.67
N HIS A 114 -3.19 3.38 -11.38
CA HIS A 114 -2.75 2.00 -11.54
C HIS A 114 -1.75 1.76 -12.67
N PHE A 115 -1.91 2.41 -13.81
CA PHE A 115 -1.21 2.05 -15.04
C PHE A 115 -0.07 3.00 -15.42
N THR A 116 0.12 4.09 -14.67
CA THR A 116 1.33 4.90 -14.83
C THR A 116 2.48 4.32 -14.01
N PRO A 117 3.74 4.49 -14.44
CA PRO A 117 4.90 4.00 -13.70
C PRO A 117 5.22 4.84 -12.45
N VAL A 118 4.56 6.00 -12.26
CA VAL A 118 4.86 6.98 -11.20
C VAL A 118 4.85 6.36 -9.80
N THR A 119 3.91 5.44 -9.54
CA THR A 119 3.78 4.76 -8.25
C THR A 119 4.31 3.34 -8.29
N LEU A 120 4.90 2.88 -9.40
CA LEU A 120 5.22 1.47 -9.61
C LEU A 120 6.20 0.98 -8.55
N THR A 121 7.37 1.60 -8.50
CA THR A 121 8.46 1.23 -7.57
C THR A 121 8.00 1.30 -6.11
N THR A 122 7.33 2.39 -5.71
CA THR A 122 6.85 2.61 -4.34
C THR A 122 5.69 1.72 -3.92
N SER A 123 5.09 0.97 -4.87
CA SER A 123 3.97 0.06 -4.61
C SER A 123 4.33 -1.42 -4.75
N THR A 124 5.55 -1.74 -5.20
CA THR A 124 6.00 -3.13 -5.44
C THR A 124 7.26 -3.49 -4.66
N TRP A 125 7.90 -2.54 -3.98
CA TRP A 125 9.02 -2.76 -3.06
C TRP A 125 8.51 -2.66 -1.62
N LEU A 126 8.70 -3.72 -0.82
CA LEU A 126 8.06 -3.88 0.49
C LEU A 126 8.39 -2.72 1.45
N ALA A 127 9.67 -2.47 1.75
CA ALA A 127 10.11 -1.45 2.70
C ALA A 127 9.58 -0.05 2.35
N SER A 128 9.54 0.28 1.06
CA SER A 128 8.94 1.54 0.59
C SER A 128 7.41 1.55 0.69
N ALA A 129 6.77 0.44 0.31
CA ALA A 129 5.32 0.34 0.19
C ALA A 129 4.61 0.33 1.54
N VAL A 130 5.20 -0.26 2.58
CA VAL A 130 4.63 -0.27 3.95
C VAL A 130 4.52 1.13 4.55
N ASN A 131 5.24 2.11 4.00
CA ASN A 131 5.09 3.54 4.33
C ASN A 131 4.21 4.26 3.29
N THR A 132 4.49 4.06 2.00
CA THR A 132 3.93 4.87 0.92
C THR A 132 2.46 4.55 0.62
N LEU A 133 2.05 3.28 0.67
CA LEU A 133 0.65 2.90 0.38
C LEU A 133 -0.32 3.41 1.46
N PRO A 134 -0.02 3.31 2.77
CA PRO A 134 -0.80 4.01 3.80
C PRO A 134 -0.85 5.52 3.59
N LEU A 135 0.27 6.15 3.19
CA LEU A 135 0.31 7.58 2.88
C LEU A 135 -0.63 7.94 1.72
N HIS A 136 -0.61 7.19 0.62
CA HIS A 136 -1.55 7.37 -0.49
C HIS A 136 -3.00 7.29 -0.02
N ALA A 137 -3.32 6.27 0.81
CA ALA A 137 -4.66 6.09 1.35
C ALA A 137 -5.07 7.28 2.23
N ALA A 138 -4.21 7.72 3.15
CA ALA A 138 -4.47 8.84 4.05
C ALA A 138 -4.70 10.15 3.27
N LEU A 139 -3.85 10.46 2.30
CA LEU A 139 -4.00 11.65 1.46
C LEU A 139 -5.31 11.62 0.66
N ALA A 140 -5.65 10.45 0.09
CA ALA A 140 -6.91 10.29 -0.63
C ALA A 140 -8.13 10.45 0.28
N LEU A 141 -8.11 9.85 1.48
CA LEU A 141 -9.18 9.98 2.46
C LEU A 141 -9.35 11.43 2.92
N CYS A 142 -8.26 12.13 3.25
CA CYS A 142 -8.29 13.56 3.59
C CYS A 142 -8.90 14.40 2.47
N LEU A 143 -8.45 14.20 1.23
CA LEU A 143 -9.01 14.89 0.06
C LEU A 143 -10.51 14.59 -0.11
N GLY A 144 -10.90 13.31 -0.04
CA GLY A 144 -12.29 12.91 -0.20
C GLY A 144 -13.21 13.45 0.89
N CYS A 145 -12.74 13.53 2.14
CA CYS A 145 -13.45 14.19 3.24
C CYS A 145 -13.61 15.69 2.97
N ALA A 146 -12.52 16.39 2.62
CA ALA A 146 -12.54 17.83 2.33
C ALA A 146 -13.51 18.17 1.20
N LEU A 147 -13.46 17.42 0.08
CA LEU A 147 -14.34 17.61 -1.07
C LEU A 147 -15.83 17.41 -0.75
N ARG A 148 -16.15 16.56 0.22
CA ARG A 148 -17.52 16.32 0.68
C ARG A 148 -17.99 17.34 1.71
N ALA A 149 -17.08 17.91 2.49
CA ALA A 149 -17.42 18.94 3.47
C ALA A 149 -17.78 20.29 2.82
N VAL A 150 -17.24 20.57 1.63
CA VAL A 150 -17.49 21.83 0.88
C VAL A 150 -18.63 21.75 -0.14
N ARG A 151 -19.36 20.64 -0.18
CA ARG A 151 -20.47 20.39 -1.12
C ARG A 151 -21.76 20.11 -0.38
#